data_AF-A0A8H6FNY2-F1
#
_entry.id   AF-A0A8H6FNY2-F1
#
_cell.length_a   1.000
_cell.length_b   1.000
_cell.length_c   1.000
_cell.angle_alpha   90.00
_cell.angle_beta   90.00
_cell.angle_gamma   90.00
#
_symmetry.space_group_name_H-M   'P 1'
#
loop_
_entity.id
_entity.type
_entity.pdbx_description
1 polymer ?
#
loop_
_entity_poly.entity_id
_entity_poly.type
_entity_poly.pdbx_seq_one_letter_code
_entity_poly.pdbx_strand_id
1 'polypeptide(L)'
;MILSPLSRQQTALRICRPLIQTQCLYNPKTQRRRIHNVPLLVHGEAFKTDGVPGMLSSDAFDLAWHQYQGHLVDRLNRLTAGTSSPAWICSTGTSITNTC
;
A
#
# COMPACT_ATOMS: atom_id res chain seq x y z
N MET A 1 -54.07 13.13 -36.27
CA MET A 1 -52.89 12.24 -36.47
C MET A 1 -51.68 13.12 -36.78
N ILE A 2 -50.64 12.97 -35.95
CA ILE A 2 -49.23 13.37 -36.11
C ILE A 2 -48.95 14.88 -36.19
N LEU A 3 -48.67 15.49 -35.02
CA LEU A 3 -47.91 16.74 -34.93
C LEU A 3 -46.41 16.40 -35.01
N SER A 4 -45.70 17.13 -35.87
CA SER A 4 -44.27 17.02 -36.13
C SER A 4 -43.42 17.30 -34.88
N PRO A 5 -42.26 16.62 -34.72
CA PRO A 5 -41.35 16.90 -33.62
C PRO A 5 -40.70 18.27 -33.82
N LEU A 6 -40.83 19.14 -32.80
CA LEU A 6 -40.03 20.35 -32.68
C LEU A 6 -38.56 19.95 -32.64
N SER A 7 -37.86 20.29 -33.71
CA SER A 7 -36.40 20.25 -33.80
C SER A 7 -35.81 21.00 -32.61
N ARG A 8 -35.37 20.23 -31.62
CA ARG A 8 -34.65 20.77 -30.47
C ARG A 8 -33.28 21.16 -30.99
N GLN A 9 -33.14 22.41 -31.42
CA GLN A 9 -31.86 23.08 -31.61
C GLN A 9 -31.10 22.98 -30.27
N GLN A 10 -30.29 21.94 -30.11
CA GLN A 10 -29.36 21.85 -28.99
C GLN A 10 -28.18 22.76 -29.33
N THR A 11 -28.30 24.02 -28.91
CA THR A 11 -27.24 25.00 -28.94
C THR A 11 -26.02 24.42 -28.23
N ALA A 12 -24.97 24.12 -29.00
CA ALA A 12 -23.72 23.63 -28.49
C ALA A 12 -23.03 24.72 -27.68
N LEU A 13 -23.23 24.72 -26.36
CA LEU A 13 -22.36 25.46 -25.45
C LEU A 13 -21.15 24.57 -25.15
N ARG A 14 -20.20 24.56 -26.08
CA ARG A 14 -18.80 24.25 -25.74
C ARG A 14 -18.33 25.33 -24.77
N ILE A 15 -18.51 25.10 -23.48
CA ILE A 15 -17.81 25.86 -22.47
C ILE A 15 -16.34 25.49 -22.62
N CYS A 16 -15.54 26.47 -23.05
CA CYS A 16 -14.10 26.44 -23.00
C CYS A 16 -13.69 25.98 -21.59
N ARG A 17 -13.21 24.74 -21.48
CA ARG A 17 -12.58 24.25 -20.27
C ARG A 17 -11.32 25.11 -20.10
N PRO A 18 -11.24 25.99 -19.10
CA PRO A 18 -10.01 26.74 -18.90
C PRO A 18 -8.89 25.71 -18.71
N LEU A 19 -7.77 25.92 -19.40
CA LEU A 19 -6.49 25.30 -19.09
C LEU A 19 -5.98 25.85 -17.75
N ILE A 20 -6.83 25.91 -16.73
CA ILE A 20 -6.39 25.91 -15.35
C ILE A 20 -6.29 24.43 -15.03
N GLN A 21 -5.17 23.88 -15.53
CA GLN A 21 -4.52 22.76 -14.91
C GLN A 21 -4.25 23.20 -13.48
N THR A 22 -5.24 23.05 -12.59
CA THR A 22 -4.96 22.77 -11.20
C THR A 22 -4.18 21.47 -11.28
N GLN A 23 -2.86 21.62 -11.40
CA GLN A 23 -1.94 20.65 -10.88
C GLN A 23 -2.37 20.53 -9.43
N CYS A 24 -3.25 19.57 -9.16
CA CYS A 24 -3.29 19.01 -7.84
C CYS A 24 -1.83 18.69 -7.59
N LEU A 25 -1.23 19.38 -6.62
CA LEU A 25 0.01 18.95 -6.02
C LEU A 25 -0.34 17.63 -5.34
N TYR A 26 -0.52 16.59 -6.15
CA TYR A 26 -0.42 15.21 -5.76
C TYR A 26 1.03 15.11 -5.33
N ASN A 27 1.26 15.47 -4.08
CA ASN A 27 2.39 15.00 -3.34
C ASN A 27 2.05 13.52 -3.13
N PRO A 28 2.61 12.59 -3.93
CA PRO A 28 2.49 11.19 -3.57
C PRO A 28 3.05 11.12 -2.17
N LYS A 29 2.18 10.97 -1.15
CA LYS A 29 2.63 10.71 0.21
C LYS A 29 3.57 9.54 0.03
N THR A 30 4.87 9.78 0.21
CA THR A 30 5.89 8.78 -0.07
C THR A 30 5.49 7.59 0.78
N GLN A 31 4.95 6.56 0.15
CA GLN A 31 4.41 5.44 0.88
C GLN A 31 5.63 4.77 1.47
N ARG A 32 5.91 5.06 2.74
CA ARG A 32 7.10 4.60 3.42
C ARG A 32 6.94 3.10 3.62
N ARG A 33 7.40 2.33 2.64
CA ARG A 33 7.48 0.88 2.72
C ARG A 33 8.22 0.54 4.00
N ARG A 34 7.56 -0.17 4.91
CA ARG A 34 8.24 -0.78 6.05
C ARG A 34 8.85 -2.06 5.53
N ILE A 35 10.17 -2.06 5.31
CA ILE A 35 10.91 -3.28 4.98
C ILE A 35 10.96 -4.11 6.26
N HIS A 36 10.34 -5.28 6.23
CA HIS A 36 10.41 -6.24 7.30
C HIS A 36 11.78 -6.90 7.28
N ASN A 37 12.40 -7.05 8.44
CA ASN A 37 13.69 -7.69 8.64
C ASN A 37 13.57 -8.77 9.72
N VAL A 38 14.42 -9.79 9.65
CA VAL A 38 14.54 -10.79 10.73
C VAL A 38 15.10 -10.10 11.99
N PRO A 39 14.51 -10.32 13.17
CA PRO A 39 14.99 -9.70 14.40
C PRO A 39 16.30 -10.33 14.87
N LEU A 40 17.14 -9.50 15.51
CA LEU A 40 18.37 -9.97 16.13
C LEU A 40 18.06 -10.71 17.42
N LEU A 41 18.64 -11.90 17.59
CA LEU A 41 18.50 -12.72 18.80
C LEU A 41 19.60 -12.36 19.80
N VAL A 42 19.20 -12.17 21.06
CA VAL A 42 20.12 -11.89 22.18
C VAL A 42 21.21 -12.96 22.32
N HIS A 43 20.87 -14.22 22.02
CA HIS A 43 21.79 -15.36 22.07
C HIS A 43 21.96 -16.04 20.70
N GLY A 44 21.78 -15.28 19.60
CA GLY A 44 21.82 -15.83 18.25
C GLY A 44 23.15 -16.54 17.92
N GLU A 45 24.27 -15.98 18.37
CA GLU A 45 25.60 -16.58 18.16
C GLU A 45 25.76 -17.91 18.92
N ALA A 46 25.26 -18.00 20.16
CA ALA A 46 25.32 -19.25 20.94
C ALA A 46 24.42 -20.34 20.34
N PHE A 47 23.23 -19.97 19.84
CA PHE A 47 22.34 -20.94 19.19
C PHE A 47 22.87 -21.40 17.83
N LYS A 48 23.70 -20.59 17.17
CA LYS A 48 24.36 -20.98 15.93
C LYS A 48 25.45 -22.03 16.17
N THR A 49 26.19 -21.95 17.28
CA THR A 49 27.24 -22.94 17.61
C THR A 49 26.66 -24.19 18.24
N ASP A 50 25.77 -24.03 19.22
CA ASP A 50 25.37 -25.14 20.11
C ASP A 50 23.95 -25.65 19.81
N GLY A 51 23.19 -24.94 18.99
CA GLY A 51 21.75 -25.16 18.82
C GLY A 51 20.94 -24.64 20.01
N VAL A 52 19.67 -25.04 20.07
CA VAL A 52 18.79 -24.74 21.20
C VAL A 52 18.78 -25.96 22.13
N PRO A 53 19.32 -25.86 23.35
CA PRO A 53 19.45 -26.99 24.26
C PRO A 53 18.13 -27.73 24.47
N GLY A 54 18.13 -29.04 24.22
CA GLY A 54 16.96 -29.91 24.42
C GLY A 54 15.84 -29.74 23.39
N MET A 55 16.02 -28.94 22.33
CA MET A 55 14.98 -28.72 21.31
C MET A 55 15.49 -28.83 19.88
N LEU A 56 16.53 -28.09 19.52
CA LEU A 56 17.06 -28.03 18.14
C LEU A 56 18.56 -28.21 18.15
N SER A 57 19.08 -29.04 17.24
CA SER A 57 20.50 -29.04 16.91
C SER A 57 20.91 -27.72 16.26
N SER A 58 22.22 -27.44 16.22
CA SER A 58 22.79 -26.28 15.52
C SER A 58 22.27 -26.16 14.07
N ASP A 59 22.30 -27.27 13.34
CA ASP A 59 21.89 -27.32 11.94
C ASP A 59 20.38 -27.08 11.78
N ALA A 60 19.58 -27.63 12.68
CA ALA A 60 18.13 -27.42 12.68
C ALA A 60 17.77 -25.98 13.03
N PHE A 61 18.52 -25.34 13.94
CA PHE A 61 18.37 -23.92 14.25
C PHE A 61 18.71 -23.05 13.04
N ASP A 62 19.80 -23.35 12.33
CA ASP A 62 20.19 -22.59 11.14
C ASP A 62 19.12 -22.65 10.04
N LEU A 63 18.57 -23.83 9.79
CA LEU A 63 17.48 -24.02 8.82
C LEU A 63 16.21 -23.27 9.24
N ALA A 64 15.76 -23.45 10.48
CA ALA A 64 14.48 -22.90 10.95
C ALA A 64 14.52 -21.38 11.14
N TRP A 65 15.63 -20.86 11.66
CA TRP A 65 15.77 -19.45 11.97
C TRP A 65 16.36 -18.68 10.79
N HIS A 66 17.60 -18.96 10.37
CA HIS A 66 18.24 -18.13 9.34
C HIS A 66 17.61 -18.33 7.97
N GLN A 67 17.43 -19.58 7.54
CA GLN A 67 16.97 -19.86 6.18
C GLN A 67 15.46 -19.62 6.05
N TYR A 68 14.66 -20.23 6.93
CA TYR A 68 13.20 -20.17 6.83
C TYR A 68 12.62 -18.80 7.22
N GLN A 69 13.07 -18.16 8.32
CA GLN A 69 12.58 -16.81 8.64
C GLN A 69 13.00 -15.79 7.58
N GLY A 70 14.23 -15.87 7.07
CA GLY A 70 14.67 -15.01 5.98
C GLY A 70 13.72 -15.10 4.78
N HIS A 71 13.42 -16.32 4.34
CA HIS A 71 12.49 -16.56 3.24
C HIS A 71 11.06 -16.06 3.53
N LEU A 72 10.55 -16.22 4.75
CA LEU A 72 9.23 -15.71 5.13
C LEU A 72 9.18 -14.18 5.11
N VAL A 73 10.21 -13.52 5.61
CA VAL A 73 10.33 -12.06 5.62
C VAL A 73 10.44 -11.52 4.19
N ASP A 74 11.22 -12.19 3.33
CA ASP A 74 11.30 -11.84 1.90
C ASP A 74 9.95 -11.97 1.22
N ARG A 75 9.21 -13.04 1.50
CA ARG A 75 7.85 -13.22 0.97
C ARG A 75 6.91 -12.13 1.48
N LEU A 76 6.97 -11.79 2.76
CA LEU A 76 6.16 -10.72 3.35
C LEU A 76 6.45 -9.37 2.70
N ASN A 77 7.73 -9.06 2.48
CA ASN A 77 8.16 -7.86 1.77
C ASN A 77 7.61 -7.81 0.35
N ARG A 78 7.60 -8.95 -0.37
CA ARG A 78 7.03 -9.02 -1.72
C ARG A 78 5.51 -8.84 -1.74
N LEU A 79 4.80 -9.42 -0.77
CA LEU A 79 3.33 -9.31 -0.70
C LEU A 79 2.86 -7.90 -0.29
N THR A 80 3.64 -7.22 0.53
CA THR A 80 3.37 -5.85 0.97
C THR A 80 3.97 -4.80 0.02
N ALA A 81 4.86 -5.21 -0.88
CA ALA A 81 5.37 -4.37 -1.96
C ALA A 81 4.25 -4.06 -2.96
N GLY A 82 3.62 -2.90 -2.79
CA GLY A 82 2.60 -2.39 -3.71
C GLY A 82 1.17 -2.38 -3.17
N THR A 83 0.94 -2.76 -1.90
CA THR A 83 -0.34 -2.49 -1.24
C THR A 83 -0.43 -1.01 -0.89
N SER A 84 -0.57 -0.14 -1.89
CA SER A 84 -1.09 1.21 -1.67
C SER A 84 -2.54 1.05 -1.24
N SER A 85 -2.83 1.36 0.04
CA SER A 85 -4.20 1.56 0.51
C SER A 85 -4.94 2.39 -0.53
N PRO A 86 -6.09 1.90 -1.01
CA PRO A 86 -6.66 2.48 -2.21
C PRO A 86 -7.28 3.84 -1.89
N ALA A 87 -7.04 4.80 -2.79
CA ALA A 87 -7.44 6.20 -2.65
C ALA A 87 -8.96 6.43 -2.49
N TRP A 88 -9.81 5.40 -2.57
CA TRP A 88 -11.27 5.52 -2.47
C TRP A 88 -11.81 5.51 -1.03
N ILE A 89 -11.00 5.28 0.00
CA ILE A 89 -11.46 5.45 1.40
C ILE A 89 -11.73 6.95 1.73
N CYS A 90 -11.35 7.89 0.86
CA CYS A 90 -11.63 9.33 1.05
C CYS A 90 -12.99 9.81 0.51
N SER A 91 -13.87 8.92 0.01
CA SER A 91 -15.16 9.34 -0.60
C SER A 91 -16.41 9.23 0.29
N THR A 92 -16.29 8.85 1.56
CA THR A 92 -17.43 8.89 2.49
C THR A 92 -17.53 10.29 3.11
N GLY A 93 -18.14 11.22 2.37
CA GLY A 93 -18.35 12.58 2.81
C GLY A 93 -19.22 12.68 4.07
N THR A 94 -19.01 13.70 4.87
CA THR A 94 -20.04 14.62 5.36
C THR A 94 -19.34 15.86 5.94
N SER A 95 -19.64 17.01 5.36
CA SER A 95 -19.29 18.34 5.86
C SER A 95 -19.68 18.51 7.32
N ILE A 96 -18.72 18.83 8.19
CA ILE A 96 -18.97 19.77 9.28
C ILE A 96 -17.65 20.46 9.66
N THR A 97 -17.48 21.65 9.07
CA THR A 97 -17.07 22.90 9.74
C THR A 97 -16.14 22.78 10.96
N ASN A 98 -14.90 23.27 10.85
CA ASN A 98 -14.54 24.63 11.29
C ASN A 98 -13.02 24.78 11.44
N THR A 99 -12.52 25.85 10.83
CA THR A 99 -11.63 26.87 11.41
C THR A 99 -10.82 26.45 12.63
N CYS A 100 -9.53 26.17 12.42
CA CYS A 100 -8.36 26.95 12.89
C CYS A 100 -7.09 26.23 12.43
#